data_AF-A0A2E0SJ79-F1
#
_entry.id   AF-A0A2E0SJ79-F1
#
_cell.length_a   1.000
_cell.length_b   1.000
_cell.length_c   1.000
_cell.angle_alpha   90.00
_cell.angle_beta   90.00
_cell.angle_gamma   90.00
#
_symmetry.space_group_name_H-M   'P 1'
#
loop_
_entity.id
_entity.type
_entity.pdbx_description
1 polymer ?
#
loop_
_entity_poly.entity_id
_entity_poly.type
_entity_poly.pdbx_seq_one_letter_code
_entity_poly.pdbx_strand_id
1 'polypeptide(L)'
;MEKRELFQFPAWTNKILTLLGGVGTIAVIYIGLIVNYGASPKTINAGYAPLQEIPFSHKLHAGELKLDCRYCHNTVEKAAHAAIPPTGTCLNCHTGADGRLRRLAFAEVSSVLMLYCRAALSQNGYGLQPKCLQTATTNATT
;
A
#
# COMPACT_ATOMS: atom_id res chain seq x y z
N MET A 1 -24.60 -63.77 -23.50
CA MET A 1 -24.93 -62.53 -22.79
C MET A 1 -24.65 -62.76 -21.31
N GLU A 2 -23.38 -62.60 -20.93
CA GLU A 2 -22.90 -62.76 -19.54
C GLU A 2 -23.52 -61.67 -18.66
N LYS A 3 -24.26 -62.05 -17.61
CA LYS A 3 -24.80 -61.09 -16.65
C LYS A 3 -23.64 -60.61 -15.78
N ARG A 4 -23.18 -59.38 -15.99
CA ARG A 4 -22.37 -58.69 -14.96
C ARG A 4 -23.27 -58.46 -13.77
N GLU A 5 -23.04 -59.20 -12.69
CA GLU A 5 -23.63 -58.93 -11.38
C GLU A 5 -23.14 -57.55 -10.92
N LEU A 6 -23.99 -56.53 -11.08
CA LEU A 6 -23.68 -55.19 -10.62
C LEU A 6 -23.66 -55.19 -9.10
N PHE A 7 -22.51 -54.87 -8.51
CA PHE A 7 -22.38 -54.68 -7.06
C PHE A 7 -23.36 -53.60 -6.59
N GLN A 8 -24.40 -54.01 -5.84
CA GLN A 8 -25.38 -53.10 -5.26
C GLN A 8 -24.89 -52.61 -3.91
N PHE A 9 -24.66 -51.30 -3.80
CA PHE A 9 -24.21 -50.69 -2.55
C PHE A 9 -25.30 -50.78 -1.47
N PRO A 10 -24.91 -50.98 -0.20
CA PRO A 10 -25.84 -50.90 0.93
C PRO A 10 -26.59 -49.56 0.97
N ALA A 11 -27.85 -49.57 1.41
CA ALA A 11 -28.73 -48.39 1.40
C ALA A 11 -28.21 -47.20 2.24
N TRP A 12 -27.32 -47.43 3.22
CA TRP A 12 -26.70 -46.36 4.02
C TRP A 12 -25.74 -45.49 3.20
N THR A 13 -25.19 -46.02 2.10
CA THR A 13 -24.29 -45.29 1.21
C THR A 13 -24.99 -44.11 0.53
N ASN A 14 -26.27 -44.24 0.18
CA ASN A 14 -27.07 -43.13 -0.37
C ASN A 14 -27.16 -41.95 0.61
N LYS A 15 -27.36 -42.25 1.91
CA LYS A 15 -27.42 -41.21 2.96
C LYS A 15 -26.07 -40.50 3.10
N ILE A 16 -24.96 -41.24 3.05
CA ILE A 16 -23.61 -40.63 3.10
C ILE A 16 -23.35 -39.75 1.90
N LEU A 17 -23.70 -40.21 0.69
CA LEU A 17 -23.49 -39.42 -0.51
C LEU A 17 -24.27 -38.10 -0.46
N THR A 18 -25.51 -38.12 0.01
CA THR A 18 -26.31 -36.90 0.20
C THR A 18 -25.70 -35.98 1.26
N LEU A 19 -25.19 -36.51 2.38
CA LEU A 19 -24.53 -35.72 3.41
C LEU A 19 -23.23 -35.06 2.90
N LEU A 20 -22.38 -35.82 2.22
CA LEU A 20 -21.13 -35.30 1.64
C LEU A 20 -21.41 -34.25 0.56
N GLY A 21 -22.44 -34.47 -0.28
CA GLY A 21 -22.89 -33.48 -1.25
C GLY A 21 -23.38 -32.19 -0.60
N GLY A 22 -24.17 -32.30 0.49
CA GLY A 22 -24.62 -31.15 1.26
C GLY A 22 -23.47 -30.36 1.89
N VAL A 23 -22.55 -31.05 2.58
CA VAL A 23 -21.37 -30.43 3.19
C VAL A 23 -20.46 -29.79 2.13
N GLY A 24 -20.22 -30.48 1.02
CA GLY A 24 -19.42 -29.95 -0.09
C GLY A 24 -20.02 -28.68 -0.69
N THR A 25 -21.34 -28.64 -0.87
CA THR A 25 -22.04 -27.43 -1.35
C THR A 25 -21.90 -26.27 -0.38
N ILE A 26 -22.06 -26.51 0.92
CA ILE A 26 -21.88 -25.49 1.95
C ILE A 26 -20.43 -24.97 1.95
N ALA A 27 -19.44 -25.87 1.86
CA ALA A 27 -18.03 -25.49 1.82
C ALA A 27 -17.72 -24.60 0.62
N VAL A 28 -18.24 -24.93 -0.57
CA VAL A 28 -18.05 -24.12 -1.79
C VAL A 28 -18.68 -22.73 -1.62
N ILE A 29 -19.90 -22.64 -1.09
CA ILE A 29 -20.56 -21.36 -0.83
C ILE A 29 -19.75 -20.55 0.17
N TYR A 30 -19.29 -21.16 1.26
CA TYR A 30 -18.52 -20.50 2.29
C TYR A 30 -17.19 -19.94 1.77
N ILE A 31 -16.44 -20.73 0.99
CA ILE A 31 -15.20 -20.29 0.35
C ILE A 31 -15.48 -19.14 -0.63
N GLY A 32 -16.56 -19.24 -1.42
CA GLY A 32 -16.99 -18.17 -2.34
C GLY A 32 -17.26 -16.85 -1.61
N LEU A 33 -17.92 -16.90 -0.46
CA LEU A 33 -18.18 -15.72 0.38
C LEU A 33 -16.88 -15.12 0.94
N ILE A 34 -15.94 -15.96 1.42
CA ILE A 34 -14.64 -15.50 1.92
C ILE A 34 -13.85 -14.80 0.80
N VAL A 35 -13.74 -15.43 -0.37
CA VAL A 35 -12.99 -14.86 -1.50
C VAL A 35 -13.63 -13.55 -1.96
N ASN A 36 -14.95 -13.51 -2.10
CA ASN A 36 -15.67 -12.30 -2.51
C ASN A 36 -15.49 -11.15 -1.51
N TYR A 37 -15.58 -11.44 -0.21
CA TYR A 37 -15.40 -10.42 0.81
C TYR A 37 -13.93 -9.97 0.92
N GLY A 38 -13.00 -10.92 0.96
CA GLY A 38 -11.57 -10.65 1.13
C GLY A 38 -10.94 -9.94 -0.08
N ALA A 39 -11.40 -10.24 -1.29
CA ALA A 39 -10.96 -9.57 -2.52
C ALA A 39 -11.73 -8.26 -2.81
N SER A 40 -12.63 -7.84 -1.92
CA SER A 40 -13.38 -6.60 -2.13
C SER A 40 -12.46 -5.36 -2.06
N PRO A 41 -12.70 -4.30 -2.84
CA PRO A 41 -11.89 -3.08 -2.80
C PRO A 41 -11.80 -2.43 -1.41
N LYS A 42 -12.82 -2.66 -0.57
CA LYS A 42 -12.90 -2.16 0.81
C LYS A 42 -11.93 -2.86 1.75
N THR A 43 -11.58 -4.12 1.48
CA THR A 43 -10.68 -4.91 2.34
C THR A 43 -9.23 -4.85 1.89
N ILE A 44 -8.96 -4.57 0.61
CA ILE A 44 -7.59 -4.56 0.05
C ILE A 44 -6.92 -3.18 -0.01
N ASN A 45 -7.47 -2.16 0.67
CA ASN A 45 -6.92 -0.78 0.70
C ASN A 45 -6.62 -0.20 -0.69
N ALA A 46 -7.43 -0.55 -1.70
CA ALA A 46 -7.24 -0.05 -3.05
C ALA A 46 -7.34 1.47 -3.08
N GLY A 47 -6.33 2.14 -3.63
CA GLY A 47 -6.28 3.61 -3.68
C GLY A 47 -5.81 4.29 -2.39
N TYR A 48 -5.30 3.55 -1.41
CA TYR A 48 -4.66 4.15 -0.24
C TYR A 48 -3.44 4.98 -0.66
N ALA A 49 -3.49 6.28 -0.39
CA ALA A 49 -2.44 7.24 -0.71
C ALA A 49 -2.21 8.13 0.52
N PRO A 50 -1.21 7.82 1.38
CA PRO A 50 -0.91 8.64 2.54
C PRO A 50 -0.29 9.98 2.12
N LEU A 51 -0.44 10.99 2.97
CA LEU A 51 0.30 12.24 2.82
C LEU A 51 1.79 11.97 3.07
N GLN A 52 2.62 12.24 2.06
CA GLN A 52 4.07 12.15 2.17
C GLN A 52 4.64 13.48 2.65
N GLU A 53 5.66 13.45 3.51
CA GLU A 53 6.33 14.65 4.01
C GLU A 53 6.95 15.48 2.89
N ILE A 54 7.38 14.83 1.81
CA ILE A 54 7.86 15.46 0.58
C ILE A 54 6.88 15.13 -0.54
N PRO A 55 6.27 16.13 -1.22
CA PRO A 55 5.28 15.88 -2.26
C PRO A 55 5.96 15.33 -3.52
N PHE A 56 6.02 14.00 -3.65
CA PHE A 56 6.54 13.32 -4.83
C PHE A 56 5.43 13.02 -5.85
N SER A 57 5.70 13.26 -7.13
CA SER A 57 4.75 12.99 -8.23
C SER A 57 5.29 11.95 -9.20
N HIS A 58 4.76 10.71 -9.14
CA HIS A 58 5.06 9.69 -10.16
C HIS A 58 4.59 10.11 -11.56
N LYS A 59 3.51 10.89 -11.66
CA LYS A 59 2.97 11.38 -12.93
C LYS A 59 3.98 12.25 -13.67
N LEU A 60 4.70 13.13 -12.97
CA LEU A 60 5.73 13.96 -13.57
C LEU A 60 6.93 13.12 -14.01
N HIS A 61 7.47 12.29 -13.11
CA HIS A 61 8.73 11.57 -13.35
C HIS A 61 8.59 10.44 -14.37
N ALA A 62 7.62 9.54 -14.19
CA ALA A 62 7.42 8.41 -15.11
C ALA A 62 6.48 8.75 -16.28
N GLY A 63 5.52 9.65 -16.05
CA GLY A 63 4.50 10.01 -17.05
C GLY A 63 4.99 11.03 -18.06
N GLU A 64 5.50 12.18 -17.61
CA GLU A 64 5.88 13.31 -18.48
C GLU A 64 7.35 13.25 -18.89
N LEU A 65 8.26 13.09 -17.92
CA LEU A 65 9.70 13.01 -18.17
C LEU A 65 10.16 11.65 -18.70
N LYS A 66 9.26 10.65 -18.70
CA LYS A 66 9.50 9.29 -19.20
C LYS A 66 10.73 8.62 -18.57
N LEU A 67 11.02 8.92 -17.31
CA LEU A 67 12.07 8.22 -16.57
C LEU A 67 11.68 6.75 -16.41
N ASP A 68 12.66 5.87 -16.63
CA ASP A 68 12.47 4.43 -16.44
C ASP A 68 12.25 4.10 -14.95
N CYS A 69 11.34 3.16 -14.67
CA CYS A 69 10.99 2.76 -13.31
C CYS A 69 12.21 2.25 -12.52
N ARG A 70 13.17 1.59 -13.19
CA ARG A 70 14.35 0.99 -12.57
C ARG A 70 15.40 2.01 -12.18
N TYR A 71 15.29 3.25 -12.69
CA TYR A 71 16.16 4.35 -12.26
C TYR A 71 15.97 4.64 -10.77
N CYS A 72 14.72 4.66 -10.30
CA CYS A 72 14.40 4.85 -8.89
C CYS A 72 14.31 3.51 -8.14
N HIS A 73 13.69 2.49 -8.73
CA HIS A 73 13.51 1.17 -8.11
C HIS A 73 14.55 0.17 -8.63
N ASN A 74 15.81 0.37 -8.26
CA ASN A 74 16.96 -0.34 -8.82
C ASN A 74 17.04 -1.86 -8.52
N THR A 75 16.22 -2.36 -7.59
CA THR A 75 16.22 -3.76 -7.14
C THR A 75 15.12 -4.61 -7.78
N VAL A 76 14.25 -4.04 -8.61
CA VAL A 76 13.10 -4.74 -9.24
C VAL A 76 13.49 -6.04 -9.93
N GLU A 77 14.68 -6.10 -10.54
CA GLU A 77 15.14 -7.28 -11.28
C GLU A 77 15.94 -8.28 -10.44
N LYS A 78 16.32 -7.90 -9.22
CA LYS A 78 17.30 -8.64 -8.42
C LYS A 78 16.77 -9.12 -7.07
N ALA A 79 15.70 -8.52 -6.57
CA ALA A 79 15.15 -8.81 -5.25
C ALA A 79 13.63 -9.03 -5.32
N ALA A 80 13.08 -9.71 -4.30
CA ALA A 80 11.65 -9.94 -4.17
C ALA A 80 10.84 -8.65 -3.88
N HIS A 81 11.51 -7.54 -3.58
CA HIS A 81 10.88 -6.24 -3.35
C HIS A 81 11.54 -5.14 -4.20
N ALA A 82 10.75 -4.13 -4.57
CA ALA A 82 11.27 -2.90 -5.13
C ALA A 82 11.70 -1.96 -3.98
N ALA A 83 13.00 -1.73 -3.83
CA ALA A 83 13.53 -0.78 -2.86
C ALA A 83 13.11 0.66 -3.21
N ILE A 84 12.86 1.47 -2.18
CA ILE A 84 12.66 2.91 -2.30
C ILE A 84 14.04 3.56 -2.50
N PRO A 85 14.19 4.53 -3.44
CA PRO A 85 15.49 5.14 -3.73
C PRO A 85 16.04 5.90 -2.52
N PRO A 86 17.38 5.91 -2.32
CA PRO A 86 18.01 6.81 -1.37
C PRO A 86 17.94 8.26 -1.86
N THR A 87 18.08 9.22 -0.94
CA THR A 87 18.05 10.67 -1.25
C THR A 87 19.06 11.07 -2.33
N GLY A 88 20.19 10.38 -2.44
CA GLY A 88 21.20 10.61 -3.49
C GLY A 88 20.64 10.49 -4.91
N THR A 89 19.70 9.58 -5.16
CA THR A 89 19.05 9.43 -6.48
C THR A 89 18.27 10.68 -6.87
N CYS A 90 17.62 11.33 -5.91
CA CYS A 90 16.92 12.60 -6.13
C CYS A 90 17.93 13.72 -6.44
N LEU A 91 19.03 13.75 -5.68
CA LEU A 91 20.05 14.79 -5.80
C LEU A 91 20.79 14.75 -7.15
N ASN A 92 20.89 13.59 -7.82
CA ASN A 92 21.48 13.50 -9.16
C ASN A 92 20.90 14.50 -10.19
N CYS A 93 19.62 14.88 -10.02
CA CYS A 93 18.97 15.89 -10.86
C CYS A 93 18.66 17.19 -10.10
N HIS A 94 18.43 17.10 -8.78
CA HIS A 94 18.11 18.27 -7.96
C HIS A 94 19.35 19.03 -7.42
N THR A 95 20.56 18.72 -7.90
CA THR A 95 21.79 19.48 -7.62
C THR A 95 22.26 20.25 -8.87
N GLY A 96 21.55 21.31 -9.30
CA GLY A 96 21.88 22.03 -10.55
C GLY A 96 21.14 23.36 -10.77
N ALA A 97 21.60 24.17 -11.75
CA ALA A 97 21.35 25.61 -11.92
C ALA A 97 19.90 26.07 -12.18
N ASP A 98 18.94 25.16 -12.28
CA ASP A 98 17.51 25.43 -12.31
C ASP A 98 16.86 25.36 -10.92
N GLY A 99 17.68 25.49 -9.87
CA GLY A 99 17.33 25.59 -8.44
C GLY A 99 16.33 26.69 -8.06
N ARG A 100 15.11 26.64 -8.60
CA ARG A 100 13.95 27.39 -8.11
C ARG A 100 13.54 27.02 -6.69
N LEU A 101 14.21 26.04 -6.08
CA LEU A 101 14.02 25.65 -4.68
C LEU A 101 15.21 25.96 -3.76
N ARG A 102 16.12 26.87 -4.14
CA ARG A 102 17.03 27.46 -3.15
C ARG A 102 16.50 28.74 -2.48
N ARG A 103 15.41 29.34 -3.00
CA ARG A 103 14.83 30.58 -2.44
C ARG A 103 13.47 30.45 -1.76
N LEU A 104 12.69 29.38 -2.00
CA LEU A 104 11.32 29.28 -1.44
C LEU A 104 11.14 28.19 -0.36
N ALA A 105 12.09 27.26 -0.21
CA ALA A 105 11.93 26.11 0.70
C ALA A 105 12.72 26.17 2.02
N PHE A 106 13.55 27.20 2.25
CA PHE A 106 14.24 27.35 3.55
C PHE A 106 13.99 28.69 4.24
N ALA A 107 13.72 29.77 3.49
CA ALA A 107 13.41 31.07 4.08
C ALA A 107 11.94 31.21 4.54
N GLU A 108 10.99 30.59 3.82
CA GLU A 108 9.56 30.60 4.17
C GLU A 108 9.17 29.39 5.05
N VAL A 109 9.98 28.33 5.08
CA VAL A 109 9.67 27.12 5.87
C VAL A 109 9.91 27.35 7.37
N SER A 110 10.64 28.39 7.78
CA SER A 110 10.70 28.77 9.19
C SER A 110 9.46 29.54 9.68
N SER A 111 8.76 30.26 8.80
CA SER A 111 7.59 31.07 9.15
C SER A 111 6.28 30.35 8.82
N VAL A 112 6.16 29.71 7.65
CA VAL A 112 4.94 29.01 7.21
C VAL A 112 4.80 27.65 7.89
N LEU A 113 5.88 26.89 8.13
CA LEU A 113 5.79 25.63 8.90
C LEU A 113 5.43 25.91 10.36
N MET A 114 5.96 26.98 10.95
CA MET A 114 5.57 27.44 12.28
C MET A 114 4.13 27.97 12.31
N LEU A 115 3.66 28.62 11.24
CA LEU A 115 2.27 29.10 11.12
C LEU A 115 1.29 27.95 10.89
N TYR A 116 1.66 26.94 10.08
CA TYR A 116 0.87 25.72 9.87
C TYR A 116 0.82 24.87 11.14
N CYS A 117 1.93 24.79 11.88
CA CYS A 117 1.99 24.09 13.17
C CYS A 117 1.17 24.84 14.25
N ARG A 118 1.15 26.19 14.24
CA ARG A 118 0.28 27.00 15.11
C ARG A 118 -1.21 26.93 14.72
N ALA A 119 -1.53 26.87 13.42
CA ALA A 119 -2.91 26.79 12.92
C ALA A 119 -3.53 25.39 13.08
N ALA A 120 -2.71 24.33 12.93
CA ALA A 120 -3.15 22.94 13.13
C ALA A 120 -3.44 22.60 14.60
N LEU A 121 -2.88 23.35 15.55
CA LEU A 121 -3.22 23.24 16.99
C LEU A 121 -4.61 23.80 17.33
N SER A 122 -5.23 24.59 16.44
CA SER A 122 -6.47 25.31 16.75
C SER A 122 -7.74 24.68 16.17
N GLN A 123 -7.67 23.73 15.22
CA GLN A 123 -8.86 23.42 14.41
C GLN A 123 -9.51 22.06 14.68
N ASN A 124 -8.86 20.89 14.77
CA ASN A 124 -9.65 19.65 14.86
C ASN A 124 -8.91 18.45 15.48
N GLY A 125 -9.26 18.11 16.72
CA GLY A 125 -10.17 16.98 17.00
C GLY A 125 -9.86 15.55 16.57
N TYR A 126 -8.72 15.24 15.96
CA TYR A 126 -8.35 13.85 15.61
C TYR A 126 -6.94 13.55 16.13
N GLY A 127 -6.84 12.64 17.09
CA GLY A 127 -5.63 12.31 17.83
C GLY A 127 -4.51 11.68 16.99
N LEU A 128 -3.88 12.46 16.13
CA LEU A 128 -2.66 12.11 15.41
C LEU A 128 -1.47 12.78 16.10
N GLN A 129 -0.72 11.96 16.82
CA GLN A 129 0.42 12.36 17.63
C GLN A 129 1.49 13.09 16.78
N PRO A 130 2.11 14.15 17.30
CA PRO A 130 3.14 14.89 16.60
C PRO A 130 4.48 14.14 16.69
N LYS A 131 4.70 13.13 15.86
CA LYS A 131 6.06 12.56 15.70
C LYS A 131 7.04 13.55 15.06
N CYS A 132 6.54 14.63 14.45
CA CYS A 132 7.36 15.75 14.00
C CYS A 132 7.92 16.62 15.14
N LEU A 133 7.40 16.51 16.37
CA LEU A 133 7.86 17.34 17.50
C LEU A 133 9.10 16.78 18.21
N GLN A 134 9.41 15.49 18.05
CA GLN A 134 10.52 14.86 18.80
C GLN A 134 11.88 14.96 18.09
N THR A 135 11.93 15.08 16.77
CA THR A 135 13.20 15.23 16.04
C THR A 135 13.71 16.68 15.99
N ALA A 136 12.84 17.66 16.28
CA ALA A 136 13.23 19.07 16.30
C ALA A 136 13.88 19.52 17.62
N THR A 137 13.71 18.78 18.72
CA THR A 137 14.21 19.20 20.05
C THR A 137 15.52 18.53 20.46
N THR A 138 15.95 17.43 19.84
CA THR A 138 17.14 16.69 20.29
C THR A 138 18.47 17.15 19.68
N ASN A 139 18.46 18.02 18.66
CA ASN A 139 19.69 18.54 18.04
C ASN A 139 19.94 20.04 18.32
N ALA A 140 19.21 20.65 19.25
CA ALA A 140 19.40 22.04 19.65
C ALA A 140 20.16 22.21 20.98
N THR A 141 20.66 21.12 21.58
CA THR A 141 21.47 21.15 22.81
C THR A 141 22.61 20.14 22.73
N THR A 142 23.64 20.47 21.93
CA THR A 142 25.06 20.15 22.19
C THR A 142 25.94 20.95 21.25
#